data_AF-A0A7Y5Z348-F1
#
_entry.id   AF-A0A7Y5Z348-F1
#
_cell.length_a   1.000
_cell.length_b   1.000
_cell.length_c   1.000
_cell.angle_alpha   90.00
_cell.angle_beta   90.00
_cell.angle_gamma   90.00
#
_symmetry.space_group_name_H-M   'P 1'
#
loop_
_entity.id
_entity.type
_entity.pdbx_description
1 polymer ?
#
loop_
_entity_poly.entity_id
_entity_poly.type
_entity_poly.pdbx_seq_one_letter_code
_entity_poly.pdbx_strand_id
1 'polypeptide(L)'
;MTRPAFSRLPVTVDLPLLLQALAAIEDDRWQGHFNSAYYHGDWSGVALISAADALTELSPGQGQPLRRPPWSNDDRWHRALRDWSVEIVSARLLRLGPGGRIHEHRDYDLGGPDADLRLHVPLLSPPEVDFWLEGQRIPMKAGECWFLDLSRPHRVDNRDRLPRVHLVLDCRPGPWLEQQIVDGLPTTPAVRDELGDFLRFQEQVASDPQLARTLQSLADPDAFIECALTLAARQGLQVRREELRAAMRNGRRQWSDQWKA
;
A
#
# COMPACT_ATOMS: atom_id res chain seq x y z
N MET A 1 10.93 23.40 4.40
CA MET A 1 9.87 22.73 5.19
C MET A 1 10.08 21.23 5.06
N THR A 2 9.91 20.45 6.12
CA THR A 2 10.00 18.97 6.04
C THR A 2 8.75 18.43 5.35
N ARG A 3 8.92 17.58 4.34
CA ARG A 3 7.81 16.92 3.63
C ARG A 3 7.02 16.04 4.61
N PRO A 4 5.67 15.96 4.50
CA PRO A 4 4.88 15.03 5.30
C PRO A 4 5.19 13.58 4.89
N ALA A 5 4.97 12.60 5.77
CA ALA A 5 5.16 11.18 5.45
C ALA A 5 4.19 10.67 4.37
N PHE A 6 3.01 11.29 4.26
CA PHE A 6 2.04 11.02 3.22
C PHE A 6 1.19 12.28 2.98
N SER A 7 0.64 12.42 1.78
CA SER A 7 -0.29 13.50 1.46
C SER A 7 -1.24 13.05 0.36
N ARG A 8 -2.55 13.26 0.54
CA ARG A 8 -3.51 13.15 -0.56
C ARG A 8 -3.51 14.48 -1.30
N LEU A 9 -3.07 14.48 -2.55
CA LEU A 9 -2.87 15.70 -3.32
C LEU A 9 -4.23 16.32 -3.71
N PRO A 10 -4.36 17.66 -3.70
CA PRO A 10 -5.58 18.35 -4.13
C PRO A 10 -5.64 18.47 -5.66
N VAL A 11 -5.62 17.32 -6.35
CA VAL A 11 -5.67 17.22 -7.81
C VAL A 11 -6.89 16.44 -8.27
N THR A 12 -7.38 16.75 -9.47
CA THR A 12 -8.45 15.96 -10.10
C THR A 12 -7.83 14.77 -10.81
N VAL A 13 -8.42 13.59 -10.61
CA VAL A 13 -8.07 12.35 -11.32
C VAL A 13 -9.23 11.97 -12.23
N ASP A 14 -9.00 11.86 -13.54
CA ASP A 14 -9.98 11.33 -14.49
C ASP A 14 -10.02 9.79 -14.39
N LEU A 15 -10.60 9.29 -13.31
CA LEU A 15 -10.70 7.86 -13.03
C LEU A 15 -11.41 7.09 -14.16
N PRO A 16 -12.54 7.56 -14.72
CA PRO A 16 -13.18 6.88 -15.86
C PRO A 16 -12.23 6.69 -17.04
N LEU A 17 -11.46 7.72 -17.41
CA LEU A 17 -10.49 7.63 -18.52
C LEU A 17 -9.36 6.64 -18.23
N LEU A 18 -8.83 6.68 -17.00
CA LEU A 18 -7.77 5.75 -16.55
C LEU A 18 -8.26 4.29 -16.49
N LEU A 19 -9.50 4.06 -16.08
CA LEU A 19 -10.10 2.71 -16.08
C LEU A 19 -10.28 2.17 -17.49
N GLN A 20 -10.65 3.02 -18.45
CA GLN A 20 -10.72 2.63 -19.87
C GLN A 20 -9.34 2.27 -20.44
N ALA A 21 -8.30 3.02 -20.06
CA ALA A 21 -6.91 2.73 -20.45
C ALA A 21 -6.42 1.42 -19.81
N LEU A 22 -6.70 1.22 -18.52
CA LEU A 22 -6.41 -0.03 -17.79
C LEU A 22 -7.08 -1.24 -18.44
N ALA A 23 -8.36 -1.12 -18.84
CA ALA A 23 -9.11 -2.21 -19.45
C ALA A 23 -8.59 -2.61 -20.85
N ALA A 24 -7.80 -1.75 -21.50
CA ALA A 24 -7.18 -2.05 -22.79
C ALA A 24 -5.82 -2.75 -22.67
N ILE A 25 -5.32 -2.97 -21.46
CA ILE A 25 -4.08 -3.70 -21.23
C ILE A 25 -4.33 -5.20 -21.38
N GLU A 26 -3.62 -5.82 -22.31
CA GLU A 26 -3.66 -7.26 -22.56
C GLU A 26 -3.09 -8.05 -21.38
N ASP A 27 -3.67 -9.23 -21.08
CA ASP A 27 -3.29 -10.04 -19.92
C ASP A 27 -1.83 -10.51 -19.97
N ASP A 28 -1.27 -10.74 -21.16
CA ASP A 28 0.11 -11.17 -21.38
C ASP A 28 1.17 -10.10 -21.05
N ARG A 29 0.76 -8.84 -20.91
CA ARG A 29 1.62 -7.74 -20.48
C ARG A 29 1.90 -7.74 -19.00
N TRP A 30 1.04 -8.38 -18.20
CA TRP A 30 1.22 -8.46 -16.75
C TRP A 30 2.36 -9.39 -16.41
N GLN A 31 3.47 -8.80 -16.00
CA GLN A 31 4.66 -9.52 -15.58
C GLN A 31 4.61 -9.73 -14.07
N GLY A 32 4.88 -10.95 -13.61
CA GLY A 32 5.05 -11.21 -12.18
C GLY A 32 6.14 -10.31 -11.61
N HIS A 33 5.94 -9.79 -10.41
CA HIS A 33 6.91 -8.89 -9.80
C HIS A 33 8.21 -9.66 -9.54
N PHE A 34 9.35 -9.10 -9.97
CA PHE A 34 10.66 -9.74 -9.92
C PHE A 34 11.11 -10.10 -8.50
N ASN A 35 10.52 -9.45 -7.50
CA ASN A 35 10.94 -9.56 -6.11
C ASN A 35 10.09 -10.57 -5.30
N SER A 36 10.22 -11.85 -5.63
CA SER A 36 9.43 -12.95 -5.04
C SER A 36 9.59 -13.15 -3.53
N ALA A 37 10.61 -12.54 -2.91
CA ALA A 37 10.83 -12.65 -1.46
C ALA A 37 9.90 -11.75 -0.62
N TYR A 38 9.31 -10.71 -1.22
CA TYR A 38 8.56 -9.68 -0.48
C TYR A 38 7.04 -9.79 -0.66
N TYR A 39 6.51 -10.87 -1.23
CA TYR A 39 5.07 -11.02 -1.37
C TYR A 39 4.58 -12.45 -1.28
N HIS A 40 3.28 -12.55 -1.02
CA HIS A 40 2.49 -13.78 -1.13
C HIS A 40 1.29 -13.51 -2.06
N GLY A 41 0.95 -14.48 -2.92
CA GLY A 41 -0.16 -14.35 -3.89
C GLY A 41 0.30 -13.79 -5.23
N ASP A 42 -0.63 -13.23 -6.01
CA ASP A 42 -0.31 -12.57 -7.30
C ASP A 42 0.09 -11.11 -7.05
N TRP A 43 1.39 -10.81 -7.19
CA TRP A 43 1.87 -9.44 -7.38
C TRP A 43 2.47 -9.33 -8.77
N SER A 44 1.85 -8.51 -9.62
CA SER A 44 2.27 -8.31 -11.00
C SER A 44 2.18 -6.85 -11.39
N GLY A 45 2.84 -6.50 -12.49
CA GLY A 45 2.82 -5.14 -13.00
C GLY A 45 2.98 -5.02 -14.49
N VAL A 46 2.73 -3.81 -14.98
CA VAL A 46 2.93 -3.40 -16.37
C VAL A 46 3.69 -2.09 -16.35
N ALA A 47 4.86 -2.09 -16.99
CA ALA A 47 5.63 -0.87 -17.16
C ALA A 47 4.99 0.00 -18.26
N LEU A 48 4.70 1.25 -17.92
CA LEU A 48 4.27 2.28 -18.87
C LEU A 48 5.46 3.15 -19.27
N ILE A 49 6.30 3.52 -18.30
CA ILE A 49 7.59 4.16 -18.48
C ILE A 49 8.60 3.45 -17.58
N SER A 50 9.77 3.08 -18.11
CA SER A 50 10.84 2.40 -17.36
C SER A 50 12.20 2.92 -17.78
N ALA A 51 13.22 2.79 -16.94
CA ALA A 51 14.58 3.16 -17.31
C ALA A 51 15.15 2.27 -18.44
N ALA A 52 15.97 2.87 -19.32
CA ALA A 52 16.59 2.18 -20.45
C ALA A 52 17.58 1.06 -20.06
N ASP A 53 18.18 1.19 -18.87
CA ASP A 53 19.15 0.25 -18.30
C ASP A 53 18.53 -0.76 -17.33
N ALA A 54 17.21 -0.75 -17.16
CA ALA A 54 16.52 -1.66 -16.24
C ALA A 54 16.65 -3.12 -16.71
N LEU A 55 17.03 -4.01 -15.79
CA LEU A 55 17.20 -5.45 -16.08
C LEU A 55 15.92 -6.10 -16.63
N THR A 56 14.77 -5.70 -16.07
CA THR A 56 13.43 -5.98 -16.59
C THR A 56 12.66 -4.66 -16.62
N GLU A 57 11.55 -4.59 -17.36
CA GLU A 57 10.78 -3.34 -17.45
C GLU A 57 10.22 -2.86 -16.10
N LEU A 58 10.05 -3.76 -15.12
CA LEU A 58 9.62 -3.43 -13.76
C LEU A 58 10.79 -3.24 -12.78
N SER A 59 12.02 -3.54 -13.18
CA SER A 59 13.21 -3.35 -12.34
C SER A 59 13.56 -1.86 -12.20
N PRO A 60 14.19 -1.46 -11.08
CA PRO A 60 14.78 -0.13 -10.97
C PRO A 60 15.92 0.05 -11.99
N GLY A 61 16.20 1.30 -12.36
CA GLY A 61 17.30 1.70 -13.24
C GLY A 61 17.50 3.21 -13.19
N GLN A 62 18.61 3.70 -13.74
CA GLN A 62 19.00 5.12 -13.74
C GLN A 62 19.13 5.71 -15.15
N GLY A 63 18.96 4.88 -16.17
CA GLY A 63 18.96 5.27 -17.56
C GLY A 63 17.78 6.15 -17.93
N GLN A 64 17.82 6.69 -19.15
CA GLN A 64 16.77 7.59 -19.65
C GLN A 64 15.38 6.91 -19.62
N PRO A 65 14.32 7.64 -19.26
CA PRO A 65 12.95 7.12 -19.28
C PRO A 65 12.52 6.68 -20.69
N LEU A 66 12.17 5.42 -20.85
CA LEU A 66 11.61 4.86 -22.09
C LEU A 66 10.11 4.64 -21.94
N ARG A 67 9.34 5.24 -22.87
CA ARG A 67 7.89 5.03 -22.97
C ARG A 67 7.62 3.66 -23.62
N ARG A 68 6.98 2.77 -22.86
CA ARG A 68 6.64 1.42 -23.31
C ARG A 68 5.37 1.43 -24.18
N PRO A 69 5.12 0.39 -24.98
CA PRO A 69 3.99 0.36 -25.90
C PRO A 69 2.63 0.70 -25.26
N PRO A 70 2.27 0.22 -24.04
CA PRO A 70 1.01 0.62 -23.41
C PRO A 70 0.85 2.12 -23.21
N TRP A 71 1.94 2.84 -22.95
CA TRP A 71 1.93 4.30 -22.81
C TRP A 71 1.93 5.01 -24.15
N SER A 72 2.77 4.57 -25.09
CA SER A 72 2.92 5.21 -26.41
C SER A 72 1.73 4.97 -27.35
N ASN A 73 1.05 3.83 -27.21
CA ASN A 73 -0.06 3.45 -28.08
C ASN A 73 -1.43 3.93 -27.57
N ASP A 74 -1.50 4.42 -26.32
CA ASP A 74 -2.75 4.88 -25.70
C ASP A 74 -2.60 6.28 -25.10
N ASP A 75 -3.12 7.27 -25.83
CA ASP A 75 -3.08 8.68 -25.43
C ASP A 75 -3.90 8.97 -24.16
N ARG A 76 -4.76 8.05 -23.71
CA ARG A 76 -5.55 8.23 -22.48
C ARG A 76 -4.67 8.43 -21.25
N TRP A 77 -3.51 7.78 -21.17
CA TRP A 77 -2.55 7.98 -20.07
C TRP A 77 -2.06 9.43 -20.03
N HIS A 78 -1.67 9.99 -21.17
CA HIS A 78 -1.24 11.38 -21.29
C HIS A 78 -2.38 12.35 -20.97
N ARG A 79 -3.56 12.11 -21.54
CA ARG A 79 -4.73 12.97 -21.34
C ARG A 79 -5.22 13.01 -19.90
N ALA A 80 -5.11 11.90 -19.16
CA ALA A 80 -5.48 11.81 -17.76
C ALA A 80 -4.52 12.56 -16.83
N LEU A 81 -3.26 12.72 -17.24
CA LEU A 81 -2.19 13.34 -16.45
C LEU A 81 -1.81 14.75 -16.94
N ARG A 82 -2.44 15.25 -18.01
CA ARG A 82 -2.06 16.49 -18.71
C ARG A 82 -2.06 17.74 -17.83
N ASP A 83 -2.89 17.76 -16.80
CA ASP A 83 -3.07 18.93 -15.91
C ASP A 83 -2.08 18.89 -14.73
N TRP A 84 -1.22 17.87 -14.66
CA TRP A 84 -0.22 17.71 -13.60
C TRP A 84 1.13 18.17 -14.13
N SER A 85 1.70 19.21 -13.51
CA SER A 85 3.01 19.74 -13.90
C SER A 85 4.14 18.91 -13.26
N VAL A 86 4.24 17.64 -13.64
CA VAL A 86 5.20 16.66 -13.13
C VAL A 86 6.13 16.16 -14.23
N GLU A 87 7.38 15.91 -13.87
CA GLU A 87 8.33 15.19 -14.72
C GLU A 87 8.37 13.72 -14.31
N ILE A 88 7.67 12.86 -15.08
CA ILE A 88 7.56 11.43 -14.79
C ILE A 88 8.78 10.70 -15.36
N VAL A 89 9.53 10.01 -14.49
CA VAL A 89 10.68 9.18 -14.88
C VAL A 89 10.37 7.70 -14.91
N SER A 90 9.38 7.27 -14.12
CA SER A 90 8.84 5.91 -14.15
C SER A 90 7.34 5.94 -13.95
N ALA A 91 6.63 5.07 -14.67
CA ALA A 91 5.19 4.89 -14.55
C ALA A 91 4.86 3.42 -14.70
N ARG A 92 4.10 2.86 -13.77
CA ARG A 92 3.75 1.44 -13.77
C ARG A 92 2.38 1.18 -13.16
N LEU A 93 1.69 0.20 -13.71
CA LEU A 93 0.52 -0.39 -13.08
C LEU A 93 0.99 -1.51 -12.16
N LEU A 94 0.55 -1.51 -10.91
CA LEU A 94 0.85 -2.58 -9.95
C LEU A 94 -0.44 -3.24 -9.45
N ARG A 95 -0.60 -4.52 -9.78
CA ARG A 95 -1.72 -5.37 -9.37
C ARG A 95 -1.34 -6.23 -8.19
N LEU A 96 -2.15 -6.21 -7.15
CA LEU A 96 -2.12 -7.18 -6.07
C LEU A 96 -3.42 -7.98 -6.13
N GLY A 97 -3.33 -9.26 -6.47
CA GLY A 97 -4.48 -10.15 -6.61
C GLY A 97 -5.19 -10.44 -5.29
N PRO A 98 -6.33 -11.14 -5.35
CA PRO A 98 -7.12 -11.52 -4.17
C PRO A 98 -6.29 -12.28 -3.14
N GLY A 99 -6.42 -11.92 -1.85
CA GLY A 99 -5.63 -12.52 -0.77
C GLY A 99 -4.13 -12.19 -0.80
N GLY A 100 -3.68 -11.36 -1.75
CA GLY A 100 -2.29 -10.99 -1.94
C GLY A 100 -1.75 -10.12 -0.80
N ARG A 101 -0.45 -10.24 -0.53
CA ARG A 101 0.24 -9.45 0.49
C ARG A 101 1.61 -9.02 -0.01
N ILE A 102 1.95 -7.77 0.23
CA ILE A 102 3.31 -7.24 0.10
C ILE A 102 3.84 -7.08 1.52
N HIS A 103 4.90 -7.81 1.85
CA HIS A 103 5.55 -7.78 3.15
C HIS A 103 6.15 -6.41 3.45
N GLU A 104 6.39 -6.16 4.74
CA GLU A 104 6.96 -4.89 5.17
C GLU A 104 8.37 -4.70 4.62
N HIS A 105 8.58 -3.58 3.94
CA HIS A 105 9.85 -3.22 3.31
C HIS A 105 10.03 -1.70 3.25
N ARG A 106 11.17 -1.29 2.70
CA ARG A 106 11.53 0.11 2.45
C ARG A 106 12.06 0.24 1.03
N ASP A 107 11.67 1.33 0.37
CA ASP A 107 12.18 1.72 -0.93
C ASP A 107 13.35 2.68 -0.71
N TYR A 108 14.55 2.13 -0.52
CA TYR A 108 15.73 2.88 -0.11
C TYR A 108 16.17 3.95 -1.14
N ASP A 109 15.82 3.76 -2.41
CA ASP A 109 16.06 4.70 -3.51
C ASP A 109 15.27 6.00 -3.37
N LEU A 110 14.21 6.03 -2.55
CA LEU A 110 13.33 7.19 -2.37
C LEU A 110 13.70 8.08 -1.17
N GLY A 111 14.74 7.73 -0.41
CA GLY A 111 15.07 8.44 0.86
C GLY A 111 15.93 9.69 0.72
N GLY A 112 16.49 9.96 -0.46
CA GLY A 112 17.42 11.08 -0.69
C GLY A 112 16.73 12.44 -0.85
N PRO A 113 17.46 13.56 -0.68
CA PRO A 113 16.90 14.92 -0.86
C PRO A 113 16.40 15.14 -2.30
N ASP A 114 17.14 14.61 -3.28
CA ASP A 114 16.87 14.70 -4.72
C ASP A 114 16.17 13.43 -5.26
N ALA A 115 15.75 12.53 -4.38
CA ALA A 115 15.08 11.31 -4.79
C ALA A 115 13.71 11.60 -5.40
N ASP A 116 13.27 10.69 -6.28
CA ASP A 116 11.97 10.82 -6.93
C ASP A 116 10.83 10.78 -5.90
N LEU A 117 9.79 11.55 -6.16
CA LEU A 117 8.58 11.60 -5.34
C LEU A 117 7.57 10.62 -5.94
N ARG A 118 7.34 9.51 -5.22
CA ARG A 118 6.42 8.45 -5.64
C ARG A 118 4.97 8.81 -5.35
N LEU A 119 4.17 8.82 -6.40
CA LEU A 119 2.73 9.01 -6.36
C LEU A 119 2.00 7.69 -6.61
N HIS A 120 0.91 7.49 -5.87
CA HIS A 120 -0.02 6.40 -6.04
C HIS A 120 -1.38 6.96 -6.45
N VAL A 121 -1.92 6.46 -7.56
CA VAL A 121 -3.27 6.71 -8.02
C VAL A 121 -4.03 5.38 -7.98
N PRO A 122 -4.85 5.13 -6.94
CA PRO A 122 -5.65 3.92 -6.88
C PRO A 122 -6.67 3.91 -8.01
N LEU A 123 -6.61 2.89 -8.88
CA LEU A 123 -7.58 2.70 -9.96
C LEU A 123 -8.66 1.72 -9.52
N LEU A 124 -8.22 0.56 -9.01
CA LEU A 124 -9.04 -0.45 -8.35
C LEU A 124 -8.54 -0.60 -6.91
N SER A 125 -9.37 -0.26 -5.93
CA SER A 125 -9.03 -0.34 -4.51
C SER A 125 -10.26 -0.82 -3.73
N PRO A 126 -10.54 -2.14 -3.74
CA PRO A 126 -11.71 -2.67 -3.06
C PRO A 126 -11.59 -2.52 -1.53
N PRO A 127 -12.70 -2.58 -0.78
CA PRO A 127 -12.76 -2.14 0.63
C PRO A 127 -11.83 -2.89 1.59
N GLU A 128 -11.48 -4.15 1.30
CA GLU A 128 -10.63 -4.96 2.20
C GLU A 128 -9.13 -4.89 1.88
N VAL A 129 -8.69 -3.83 1.19
CA VAL A 129 -7.28 -3.50 0.95
C VAL A 129 -6.79 -2.50 2.01
N ASP A 130 -5.73 -2.88 2.71
CA ASP A 130 -5.04 -1.99 3.64
C ASP A 130 -3.62 -1.69 3.15
N PHE A 131 -3.30 -0.40 2.99
CA PHE A 131 -1.93 0.08 2.81
C PHE A 131 -1.43 0.64 4.14
N TRP A 132 -0.28 0.16 4.60
CA TRP A 132 0.31 0.57 5.86
C TRP A 132 1.61 1.32 5.60
N LEU A 133 1.81 2.44 6.29
CA LEU A 133 3.02 3.25 6.28
C LEU A 133 3.38 3.61 7.72
N GLU A 134 4.56 3.19 8.20
CA GLU A 134 4.99 3.35 9.59
C GLU A 134 3.94 2.90 10.63
N GLY A 135 3.31 1.75 10.39
CA GLY A 135 2.27 1.21 11.28
C GLY A 135 0.91 1.91 11.17
N GLN A 136 0.81 2.97 10.36
CA GLN A 136 -0.43 3.71 10.15
C GLN A 136 -1.15 3.26 8.88
N ARG A 137 -2.47 3.10 8.93
CA ARG A 137 -3.25 2.66 7.78
C ARG A 137 -3.70 3.84 6.91
N ILE A 138 -3.17 3.93 5.70
CA ILE A 138 -3.45 5.03 4.78
C ILE A 138 -4.79 4.79 4.06
N PRO A 139 -5.79 5.69 4.17
CA PRO A 139 -7.14 5.46 3.68
C PRO A 139 -7.31 5.82 2.20
N MET A 140 -6.47 5.25 1.33
CA MET A 140 -6.51 5.49 -0.11
C MET A 140 -7.80 4.97 -0.76
N LYS A 141 -8.46 5.80 -1.57
CA LYS A 141 -9.63 5.43 -2.37
C LYS A 141 -9.37 5.55 -3.87
N ALA A 142 -10.14 4.79 -4.65
CA ALA A 142 -10.12 4.87 -6.10
C ALA A 142 -10.39 6.31 -6.59
N GLY A 143 -9.58 6.78 -7.54
CA GLY A 143 -9.69 8.13 -8.10
C GLY A 143 -9.07 9.24 -7.25
N GLU A 144 -8.25 8.89 -6.26
CA GLU A 144 -7.43 9.85 -5.52
C GLU A 144 -5.97 9.81 -6.00
N CYS A 145 -5.17 10.80 -5.63
CA CYS A 145 -3.72 10.81 -5.87
C CYS A 145 -2.99 11.04 -4.53
N TRP A 146 -2.02 10.19 -4.23
CA TRP A 146 -1.34 10.16 -2.95
C TRP A 146 0.17 10.16 -3.12
N PHE A 147 0.85 11.08 -2.44
CA PHE A 147 2.26 10.95 -2.13
C PHE A 147 2.44 10.10 -0.87
N LEU A 148 3.43 9.21 -0.90
CA LEU A 148 3.83 8.39 0.24
C LEU A 148 5.37 8.37 0.31
N ASP A 149 5.93 8.66 1.47
CA ASP A 149 7.36 8.51 1.74
C ASP A 149 7.69 7.02 1.97
N LEU A 150 7.84 6.29 0.88
CA LEU A 150 8.09 4.84 0.90
C LEU A 150 9.54 4.45 1.27
N SER A 151 10.41 5.43 1.54
CA SER A 151 11.68 5.17 2.24
C SER A 151 11.46 4.65 3.67
N ARG A 152 10.26 4.89 4.20
CA ARG A 152 9.78 4.39 5.48
C ARG A 152 9.17 2.98 5.36
N PRO A 153 9.15 2.20 6.46
CA PRO A 153 8.51 0.89 6.49
C PRO A 153 7.07 0.94 5.99
N HIS A 154 6.74 0.11 5.01
CA HIS A 154 5.40 0.02 4.47
C HIS A 154 5.07 -1.40 3.97
N ARG A 155 3.78 -1.74 3.97
CA ARG A 155 3.24 -3.03 3.52
C ARG A 155 1.84 -2.88 2.95
N VAL A 156 1.38 -3.91 2.24
CA VAL A 156 0.02 -3.93 1.67
C VAL A 156 -0.62 -5.29 1.91
N ASP A 157 -1.86 -5.29 2.40
CA ASP A 157 -2.67 -6.49 2.55
C ASP A 157 -3.94 -6.34 1.69
N ASN A 158 -4.08 -7.14 0.62
CA ASN A 158 -5.34 -7.29 -0.10
C ASN A 158 -6.06 -8.53 0.43
N ARG A 159 -7.02 -8.35 1.34
CA ARG A 159 -7.84 -9.46 1.86
C ARG A 159 -9.12 -9.66 1.05
N ASP A 160 -9.37 -8.77 0.11
CA ASP A 160 -10.56 -8.79 -0.72
C ASP A 160 -10.53 -9.97 -1.71
N ARG A 161 -11.68 -10.23 -2.31
CA ARG A 161 -11.85 -11.18 -3.41
C ARG A 161 -11.57 -10.55 -4.77
N LEU A 162 -11.43 -9.23 -4.82
CA LEU A 162 -11.14 -8.47 -6.02
C LEU A 162 -9.67 -8.00 -6.04
N PRO A 163 -9.06 -7.83 -7.23
CA PRO A 163 -7.71 -7.32 -7.33
C PRO A 163 -7.64 -5.82 -6.99
N ARG A 164 -6.53 -5.42 -6.39
CA ARG A 164 -6.12 -4.02 -6.25
C ARG A 164 -5.22 -3.65 -7.42
N VAL A 165 -5.44 -2.51 -8.07
CA VAL A 165 -4.56 -1.96 -9.11
C VAL A 165 -4.34 -0.48 -8.86
N HIS A 166 -3.08 -0.07 -8.70
CA HIS A 166 -2.70 1.34 -8.67
C HIS A 166 -1.82 1.68 -9.86
N LEU A 167 -2.00 2.88 -10.41
CA LEU A 167 -0.98 3.55 -11.21
C LEU A 167 0.02 4.19 -10.24
N VAL A 168 1.28 3.83 -10.38
CA VAL A 168 2.39 4.34 -9.57
C VAL A 168 3.30 5.16 -10.48
N LEU A 169 3.58 6.40 -10.07
CA LEU A 169 4.40 7.34 -10.81
C LEU A 169 5.59 7.75 -9.93
N ASP A 170 6.81 7.62 -10.45
CA ASP A 170 7.98 8.24 -9.86
C ASP A 170 8.25 9.53 -10.62
N CYS A 171 8.22 10.66 -9.90
CA CYS A 171 8.35 11.99 -10.49
C CYS A 171 9.57 12.70 -9.92
N ARG A 172 10.32 13.45 -10.75
CA ARG A 172 11.36 14.34 -10.22
C ARG A 172 10.76 15.36 -9.25
N PRO A 173 11.47 15.71 -8.16
CA PRO A 173 11.08 16.84 -7.33
C PRO A 173 10.94 18.11 -8.17
N GLY A 174 9.88 18.87 -7.94
CA GLY A 174 9.63 20.12 -8.66
C GLY A 174 8.67 21.03 -7.89
N PRO A 175 8.70 22.36 -8.12
CA PRO A 175 7.97 23.32 -7.29
C PRO A 175 6.46 23.03 -7.21
N TRP A 176 5.85 22.65 -8.33
CA TRP A 176 4.42 22.31 -8.36
C TRP A 176 4.13 21.08 -7.51
N LEU A 177 4.88 19.99 -7.69
CA LEU A 177 4.62 18.74 -6.97
C LEU A 177 4.86 18.90 -5.47
N GLU A 178 5.94 19.58 -5.08
CA GLU A 178 6.20 19.87 -3.68
C GLU A 178 5.07 20.71 -3.06
N GLN A 179 4.56 21.72 -3.78
CA GLN A 179 3.43 22.51 -3.31
C GLN A 179 2.17 21.65 -3.13
N GLN A 180 1.81 20.80 -4.10
CA GLN A 180 0.64 19.92 -3.98
C GLN A 180 0.75 18.96 -2.79
N ILE A 181 1.96 18.47 -2.49
CA ILE A 181 2.22 17.62 -1.33
C ILE A 181 2.04 18.40 -0.03
N VAL A 182 2.58 19.62 0.05
CA VAL A 182 2.49 20.50 1.23
C VAL A 182 1.06 20.93 1.48
N ASP A 183 0.34 21.35 0.44
CA ASP A 183 -1.05 21.77 0.53
C ASP A 183 -1.92 20.61 1.02
N GLY A 184 -1.73 19.43 0.40
CA GLY A 184 -2.59 18.28 0.61
C GLY A 184 -4.07 18.62 0.39
N LEU A 185 -4.94 17.64 0.62
CA LEU A 185 -6.39 17.87 0.57
C LEU A 185 -6.93 17.93 2.00
N PRO A 186 -7.48 19.06 2.49
CA PRO A 186 -7.91 19.19 3.89
C PRO A 186 -8.99 18.20 4.34
N THR A 187 -9.74 17.63 3.40
CA THR A 187 -10.76 16.61 3.69
C THR A 187 -10.16 15.21 3.88
N THR A 188 -8.83 15.09 3.97
CA THR A 188 -8.15 13.80 4.15
C THR A 188 -8.50 13.25 5.52
N PRO A 189 -9.07 12.02 5.61
CA PRO A 189 -9.41 11.45 6.91
C PRO A 189 -8.17 11.35 7.79
N ALA A 190 -8.34 11.63 9.09
CA ALA A 190 -7.28 11.38 10.06
C ALA A 190 -6.86 9.91 9.98
N VAL A 191 -5.56 9.70 9.80
CA VAL A 191 -4.98 8.37 9.80
C VAL A 191 -4.97 7.86 11.23
N ARG A 192 -5.47 6.64 11.43
CA ARG A 192 -5.48 5.99 12.73
C ARG A 192 -4.24 5.12 12.85
N ASP A 193 -3.57 5.23 13.99
CA ASP A 193 -2.53 4.31 14.42
C ASP A 193 -3.16 2.98 14.89
N GLU A 194 -3.80 2.28 13.95
CA GLU A 194 -4.57 1.06 14.22
C GLU A 194 -3.64 -0.08 14.65
N LEU A 195 -2.44 -0.16 14.05
CA LEU A 195 -1.44 -1.12 14.46
C LEU A 195 -0.90 -0.81 15.87
N GLY A 196 -0.73 0.48 16.20
CA GLY A 196 -0.30 0.87 17.54
C GLY A 196 -1.33 0.53 18.62
N ASP A 197 -2.63 0.68 18.35
CA ASP A 197 -3.67 0.27 19.31
C ASP A 197 -3.68 -1.25 19.52
N PHE A 198 -3.54 -2.04 18.45
CA PHE A 198 -3.43 -3.49 18.56
C PHE A 198 -2.14 -3.94 19.25
N LEU A 199 -1.00 -3.37 18.90
CA LEU A 199 0.28 -3.66 19.56
C LEU A 199 0.26 -3.28 21.04
N ARG A 200 -0.26 -2.09 21.38
CA ARG A 200 -0.47 -1.67 22.77
C ARG A 200 -1.39 -2.63 23.52
N PHE A 201 -2.44 -3.13 22.87
CA PHE A 201 -3.29 -4.16 23.46
C PHE A 201 -2.53 -5.49 23.66
N GLN A 202 -1.70 -5.92 22.71
CA GLN A 202 -0.86 -7.11 22.86
C GLN A 202 0.15 -6.97 24.00
N GLU A 203 0.79 -5.81 24.13
CA GLU A 203 1.72 -5.49 25.23
C GLU A 203 1.00 -5.50 26.59
N GLN A 204 -0.23 -4.98 26.64
CA GLN A 204 -1.07 -5.05 27.86
C GLN A 204 -1.44 -6.48 28.21
N VAL A 205 -1.86 -7.28 27.23
CA VAL A 205 -2.14 -8.71 27.45
C VAL A 205 -0.89 -9.46 27.92
N ALA A 206 0.30 -9.11 27.42
CA ALA A 206 1.55 -9.72 27.84
C ALA A 206 2.01 -9.28 29.25
N SER A 207 1.71 -8.06 29.66
CA SER A 207 2.12 -7.47 30.95
C SER A 207 1.11 -7.62 32.08
N ASP A 208 -0.17 -7.90 31.79
CA ASP A 208 -1.24 -8.14 32.76
C ASP A 208 -1.65 -9.64 32.81
N PRO A 209 -1.25 -10.39 33.88
CA PRO A 209 -1.58 -11.80 34.03
C PRO A 209 -3.07 -12.10 34.16
N GLN A 210 -3.88 -11.16 34.65
CA GLN A 210 -5.32 -11.34 34.78
C GLN A 210 -6.01 -11.21 33.42
N LEU A 211 -5.58 -10.23 32.62
CA LEU A 211 -6.04 -10.06 31.24
C LEU A 211 -5.69 -11.29 30.40
N ALA A 212 -4.45 -11.77 30.50
CA ALA A 212 -3.99 -12.98 29.83
C ALA A 212 -4.83 -14.22 30.21
N ARG A 213 -5.04 -14.46 31.51
CA ARG A 213 -5.85 -15.60 31.98
C ARG A 213 -7.29 -15.55 31.48
N THR A 214 -7.88 -14.35 31.45
CA THR A 214 -9.24 -14.15 30.95
C THR A 214 -9.34 -14.59 29.49
N LEU A 215 -8.44 -14.11 28.64
CA LEU A 215 -8.40 -14.46 27.22
C LEU A 215 -8.04 -15.93 26.99
N GLN A 216 -7.09 -16.50 27.76
CA GLN A 216 -6.68 -17.91 27.66
C GLN A 216 -7.78 -18.89 28.08
N SER A 217 -8.72 -18.47 28.92
CA SER A 217 -9.84 -19.33 29.36
C SER A 217 -10.89 -19.57 28.26
N LEU A 218 -10.84 -18.81 27.17
CA LEU A 218 -11.81 -18.88 26.08
C LEU A 218 -11.32 -19.84 24.99
N ALA A 219 -11.92 -21.02 24.92
CA ALA A 219 -11.61 -22.02 23.90
C ALA A 219 -12.28 -21.73 22.54
N ASP A 220 -13.42 -21.03 22.56
CA ASP A 220 -14.14 -20.67 21.34
C ASP A 220 -13.50 -19.44 20.67
N PRO A 221 -13.11 -19.52 19.38
CA PRO A 221 -12.44 -18.42 18.68
C PRO A 221 -13.26 -17.13 18.57
N ASP A 222 -14.58 -17.23 18.38
CA ASP A 222 -15.41 -16.04 18.24
C ASP A 222 -15.67 -15.40 19.61
N ALA A 223 -15.85 -16.19 20.66
CA ALA A 223 -15.92 -15.70 22.04
C ALA A 223 -14.62 -15.02 22.48
N PHE A 224 -13.45 -15.60 22.11
CA PHE A 224 -12.15 -14.96 22.33
C PHE A 224 -12.08 -13.58 21.67
N ILE A 225 -12.49 -13.48 20.41
CA ILE A 225 -12.47 -12.23 19.65
C ILE A 225 -13.39 -11.19 20.31
N GLU A 226 -14.64 -11.52 20.60
CA GLU A 226 -15.58 -10.58 21.23
C GLU A 226 -15.07 -10.07 22.58
N CYS A 227 -14.51 -10.97 23.38
CA CYS A 227 -13.92 -10.61 24.67
C CYS A 227 -12.72 -9.67 24.49
N ALA A 228 -11.80 -9.99 23.59
CA ALA A 228 -10.64 -9.17 23.30
C ALA A 228 -11.02 -7.77 22.80
N LEU A 229 -12.02 -7.67 21.90
CA LEU A 229 -12.55 -6.39 21.42
C LEU A 229 -13.13 -5.56 22.57
N THR A 230 -13.91 -6.20 23.45
CA THR A 230 -14.51 -5.53 24.61
C THR A 230 -13.44 -5.03 25.58
N LEU A 231 -12.40 -5.82 25.83
CA LEU A 231 -11.30 -5.47 26.74
C LEU A 231 -10.41 -4.36 26.18
N ALA A 232 -10.14 -4.36 24.88
CA ALA A 232 -9.44 -3.28 24.20
C ALA A 232 -10.25 -1.98 24.28
N ALA A 233 -11.56 -2.03 23.96
CA ALA A 233 -12.43 -0.85 23.97
C ALA A 233 -12.54 -0.22 25.36
N ARG A 234 -12.57 -1.01 26.44
CA ARG A 234 -12.56 -0.52 27.83
C ARG A 234 -11.30 0.27 28.19
N GLN A 235 -10.21 0.04 27.48
CA GLN A 235 -8.93 0.71 27.65
C GLN A 235 -8.74 1.86 26.63
N GLY A 236 -9.79 2.20 25.89
CA GLY A 236 -9.75 3.24 24.86
C GLY A 236 -9.01 2.82 23.58
N LEU A 237 -8.65 1.55 23.44
CA LEU A 237 -7.95 1.01 22.27
C LEU A 237 -8.96 0.53 21.23
N GLN A 238 -8.73 0.85 19.95
CA GLN A 238 -9.57 0.40 18.85
C GLN A 238 -8.95 -0.76 18.09
N VAL A 239 -9.14 -1.95 18.63
CA VAL A 239 -8.76 -3.22 17.98
C VAL A 239 -9.90 -3.71 17.10
N ARG A 240 -9.57 -4.36 15.97
CA ARG A 240 -10.53 -4.97 15.06
C ARG A 240 -10.51 -6.49 15.08
N ARG A 241 -11.65 -7.09 14.70
CA ARG A 241 -11.79 -8.55 14.59
C ARG A 241 -10.77 -9.15 13.62
N GLU A 242 -10.47 -8.46 12.53
CA GLU A 242 -9.55 -8.94 11.49
C GLU A 242 -8.12 -9.03 12.01
N GLU A 243 -7.70 -8.09 12.86
CA GLU A 243 -6.38 -8.05 13.50
C GLU A 243 -6.21 -9.23 14.46
N LEU A 244 -7.23 -9.45 15.31
CA LEU A 244 -7.27 -10.60 16.21
C LEU A 244 -7.23 -11.92 15.44
N ARG A 245 -8.04 -12.06 14.38
CA ARG A 245 -8.04 -13.24 13.51
C ARG A 245 -6.67 -13.44 12.83
N ALA A 246 -6.02 -12.37 12.38
CA ALA A 246 -4.70 -12.44 11.78
C ALA A 246 -3.64 -12.90 12.79
N ALA A 247 -3.63 -12.33 13.99
CA ALA A 247 -2.72 -12.72 15.07
C ALA A 247 -2.92 -14.19 15.48
N MET A 248 -4.17 -14.64 15.65
CA MET A 248 -4.49 -16.05 15.97
C MET A 248 -4.05 -17.02 14.86
N ARG A 249 -4.13 -16.62 13.58
CA ARG A 249 -3.61 -17.43 12.47
C ARG A 249 -2.08 -17.48 12.47
N ASN A 250 -1.42 -16.36 12.73
CA ASN A 250 0.04 -16.29 12.74
C ASN A 250 0.63 -17.07 13.93
N GLY A 251 0.05 -16.95 15.13
CA GLY A 251 0.47 -17.72 16.31
C GLY A 251 0.33 -19.23 16.10
N ARG A 252 -0.76 -19.69 15.47
CA ARG A 252 -0.92 -21.13 15.11
C ARG A 252 0.12 -21.61 14.10
N ARG A 253 0.48 -20.77 13.12
CA ARG A 253 1.55 -21.11 12.16
C ARG A 253 2.91 -21.20 12.83
N GLN A 254 3.29 -20.19 13.62
CA GLN A 254 4.55 -20.20 14.39
C GLN A 254 4.64 -21.42 15.31
N TRP A 255 3.56 -21.75 16.02
CA TRP A 255 3.51 -22.97 16.83
C TRP A 255 3.68 -24.23 15.99
N SER A 256 3.00 -24.35 14.84
CA SER A 256 3.14 -25.53 13.98
C SER A 256 4.53 -25.67 13.37
N ASP A 257 5.20 -24.57 13.04
CA ASP A 257 6.50 -24.59 12.38
C ASP A 257 7.64 -24.90 13.36
N GLN A 258 7.47 -24.61 14.65
CA GLN A 258 8.44 -24.99 15.70
C GLN A 258 8.60 -26.52 15.84
N TRP A 259 7.65 -27.32 15.35
CA TRP A 259 7.66 -28.79 15.40
C TRP A 259 8.00 -29.45 14.06
N LYS A 260 8.31 -28.66 13.03
CA LYS A 260 8.74 -29.15 11.71
C LYS A 260 10.26 -29.04 11.49
N ALA A 261 11.00 -28.55 12.48
CA ALA A 261 12.46 -28.48 12.50
C ALA A 261 13.08 -29.72 13.15
#